data_AF-A0A235FB85-F1
#
_entry.id   AF-A0A235FB85-F1
#
_cell.length_a   1.000
_cell.length_b   1.000
_cell.length_c   1.000
_cell.angle_alpha   90.00
_cell.angle_beta   90.00
_cell.angle_gamma   90.00
#
_symmetry.space_group_name_H-M   'P 1'
#
loop_
_entity.id
_entity.type
_entity.pdbx_description
1 polymer ?
#
loop_
_entity_poly.entity_id
_entity_poly.type
_entity_poly.pdbx_seq_one_letter_code
_entity_poly.pdbx_strand_id
1 'polypeptide(L)'
;MLGWYTEGHTMNEVLLNKTELLILLLEEAREKFASRGEEAPDFFSEVKPFADKVRDTCDEWLPLAEEFANRTRANYIHGSQISAAAENLQSLSISALQPDMRERRFKDLASSVEYVLHQLRDGLKQDQTK
;
A
#
# COMPACT_ATOMS: atom_id res chain seq x y z
N MET A 1 16.59 -26.38 18.37
CA MET A 1 15.32 -27.12 18.37
C MET A 1 14.33 -26.30 17.57
N LEU A 2 13.90 -26.87 16.45
CA LEU A 2 13.08 -26.25 15.41
C LEU A 2 11.60 -26.24 15.84
N GLY A 3 10.93 -25.14 15.54
CA GLY A 3 9.50 -24.88 15.76
C GLY A 3 9.37 -23.36 15.79
N TRP A 4 8.76 -22.67 14.83
CA TRP A 4 7.52 -22.96 14.13
C TRP A 4 7.58 -22.34 12.71
N TYR A 5 7.62 -23.18 11.68
CA TYR A 5 7.32 -22.79 10.30
C TYR A 5 6.42 -23.88 9.74
N THR A 6 5.18 -23.93 10.19
CA THR A 6 4.18 -24.85 9.66
C THR A 6 2.99 -24.05 9.17
N GLU A 7 3.18 -23.41 8.01
CA GLU A 7 2.23 -23.25 6.88
C GLU A 7 2.82 -22.28 5.83
N GLY A 8 3.84 -22.75 5.12
CA GLY A 8 4.01 -22.54 3.68
C GLY A 8 4.06 -21.14 3.05
N HIS A 9 4.28 -20.03 3.79
CA HIS A 9 4.58 -18.74 3.17
C HIS A 9 5.96 -18.25 3.59
N THR A 10 6.85 -18.09 2.61
CA THR A 10 8.10 -17.34 2.76
C THR A 10 7.81 -15.87 3.03
N MET A 11 8.73 -15.16 3.70
CA MET A 11 8.58 -13.72 3.98
C MET A 11 8.31 -12.91 2.71
N ASN A 12 8.92 -13.31 1.58
CA ASN A 12 8.74 -12.66 0.28
C ASN A 12 7.34 -12.92 -0.30
N GLU A 13 6.74 -14.09 -0.10
CA GLU A 13 5.35 -14.35 -0.51
C GLU A 13 4.36 -13.53 0.31
N VAL A 14 4.56 -13.42 1.62
CA VAL A 14 3.74 -12.54 2.47
C VAL A 14 3.85 -11.08 2.01
N LEU A 15 5.07 -10.60 1.78
CA LEU A 15 5.31 -9.25 1.28
C LEU A 15 4.67 -9.03 -0.11
N LEU A 16 4.79 -9.99 -1.02
CA LEU A 16 4.19 -9.92 -2.34
C LEU A 16 2.66 -9.82 -2.26
N ASN A 17 2.03 -10.71 -1.48
CA ASN A 17 0.58 -10.70 -1.27
C ASN A 17 0.08 -9.37 -0.69
N LYS A 18 0.81 -8.82 0.28
CA LYS A 18 0.48 -7.50 0.86
C LYS A 18 0.67 -6.37 -0.15
N THR A 19 1.75 -6.42 -0.95
CA THR A 19 1.99 -5.42 -1.99
C THR A 19 0.87 -5.43 -3.03
N GLU A 20 0.43 -6.62 -3.46
CA GLU A 20 -0.71 -6.75 -4.38
C GLU A 20 -2.04 -6.31 -3.74
N LEU A 21 -2.24 -6.58 -2.45
CA LEU A 21 -3.41 -6.07 -1.72
C LEU A 21 -3.39 -4.53 -1.62
N LEU A 22 -2.24 -3.91 -1.36
CA LEU A 22 -2.14 -2.44 -1.34
C LEU A 22 -2.39 -1.82 -2.72
N ILE A 23 -2.03 -2.50 -3.81
CA ILE A 23 -2.40 -2.07 -5.17
C ILE A 23 -3.93 -2.11 -5.34
N LEU A 24 -4.59 -3.18 -4.92
CA LEU A 24 -6.05 -3.28 -4.97
C LEU A 24 -6.73 -2.20 -4.10
N LEU A 25 -6.17 -1.91 -2.93
CA LEU A 25 -6.66 -0.86 -2.03
C LEU A 25 -6.46 0.55 -2.61
N LEU A 26 -5.37 0.78 -3.36
CA LEU A 26 -5.17 2.03 -4.09
C LEU A 26 -6.24 2.20 -5.17
N GLU A 27 -6.57 1.14 -5.90
CA GLU A 27 -7.66 1.17 -6.89
C GLU A 27 -9.02 1.40 -6.21
N GLU A 28 -9.29 0.77 -5.07
CA GLU A 28 -10.49 1.05 -4.27
C GLU A 28 -10.55 2.54 -3.85
N ALA A 29 -9.41 3.15 -3.49
CA ALA A 29 -9.35 4.59 -3.20
C ALA A 29 -9.66 5.44 -4.45
N ARG A 30 -9.22 5.03 -5.65
CA ARG A 30 -9.56 5.72 -6.92
C ARG A 30 -11.04 5.63 -7.22
N GLU A 31 -11.67 4.48 -7.01
CA GLU A 31 -13.10 4.30 -7.20
C GLU A 31 -13.91 5.15 -6.22
N LYS A 32 -13.54 5.15 -4.94
CA LYS A 32 -14.15 6.00 -3.92
C LYS A 32 -14.00 7.49 -4.25
N PHE A 33 -12.82 7.90 -4.73
CA PHE A 33 -12.60 9.26 -5.21
C PHE A 33 -13.49 9.62 -6.41
N ALA A 34 -13.63 8.72 -7.38
CA ALA A 34 -14.44 8.95 -8.58
C ALA A 34 -15.95 8.96 -8.31
N SER A 35 -16.40 8.21 -7.29
CA SER A 35 -17.81 8.09 -6.91
C SER A 35 -18.22 9.00 -5.74
N ARG A 36 -17.29 9.81 -5.19
CA ARG A 36 -17.59 10.69 -4.05
C ARG A 36 -18.65 11.73 -4.42
N GLY A 37 -19.55 11.99 -3.49
CA GLY A 37 -20.51 13.08 -3.58
C GLY A 37 -19.91 14.43 -3.20
N GLU A 38 -20.75 15.47 -3.22
CA GLU A 38 -20.41 16.80 -2.73
C GLU A 38 -20.49 16.90 -1.19
N GLU A 39 -21.21 15.97 -0.56
CA GLU A 39 -21.37 15.91 0.90
C GLU A 39 -20.22 15.13 1.55
N ALA A 40 -19.88 15.53 2.78
CA ALA A 40 -18.89 14.80 3.56
C ALA A 40 -19.44 13.43 4.00
N PRO A 41 -18.66 12.34 3.83
CA PRO A 41 -19.07 10.99 4.20
C PRO A 41 -19.16 10.83 5.71
N ASP A 42 -19.98 9.90 6.19
CA ASP A 42 -19.99 9.56 7.61
C ASP A 42 -18.66 8.89 8.01
N PHE A 43 -18.02 9.42 9.05
CA PHE A 43 -16.70 8.96 9.45
C PHE A 43 -16.71 7.50 9.91
N PHE A 44 -17.69 7.08 10.70
CA PHE A 44 -17.68 5.76 11.34
C PHE A 44 -18.11 4.63 10.40
N SER A 45 -19.08 4.89 9.53
CA SER A 45 -19.65 3.89 8.63
C SER A 45 -19.00 3.85 7.25
N GLU A 46 -18.39 4.95 6.77
CA GLU A 46 -17.85 5.02 5.41
C GLU A 46 -16.33 5.20 5.37
N VAL A 47 -15.78 6.13 6.17
CA VAL A 47 -14.34 6.46 6.14
C VAL A 47 -13.52 5.46 6.93
N LYS A 48 -13.86 5.26 8.21
CA LYS A 48 -13.10 4.46 9.16
C LYS A 48 -12.88 3.02 8.72
N PRO A 49 -13.89 2.28 8.20
CA PRO A 49 -13.69 0.89 7.79
C PRO A 49 -12.64 0.73 6.69
N PHE A 50 -12.64 1.64 5.70
CA PHE A 50 -11.68 1.61 4.62
C PHE A 50 -10.28 2.06 5.10
N ALA A 51 -10.22 3.15 5.87
CA ALA A 51 -8.96 3.66 6.41
C ALA A 51 -8.27 2.67 7.36
N ASP A 52 -9.03 1.97 8.20
CA ASP A 52 -8.50 0.92 9.07
C ASP A 52 -7.91 -0.24 8.25
N LYS A 53 -8.63 -0.72 7.23
CA LYS A 53 -8.13 -1.79 6.34
C LYS A 53 -6.82 -1.41 5.65
N VAL A 54 -6.72 -0.16 5.18
CA VAL A 54 -5.49 0.35 4.56
C VAL A 54 -4.37 0.45 5.59
N ARG A 55 -4.62 1.06 6.75
CA ARG A 55 -3.65 1.18 7.84
C ARG A 55 -3.11 -0.19 8.24
N ASP A 56 -3.99 -1.13 8.58
CA ASP A 56 -3.58 -2.44 9.09
C ASP A 56 -2.74 -3.19 8.03
N THR A 57 -3.08 -3.06 6.75
CA THR A 57 -2.27 -3.62 5.66
C THR A 57 -0.91 -2.93 5.54
N CYS A 58 -0.86 -1.59 5.65
CA CYS A 58 0.39 -0.83 5.63
C CYS A 58 1.31 -1.16 6.82
N ASP A 59 0.75 -1.29 8.02
CA ASP A 59 1.50 -1.61 9.26
C ASP A 59 2.18 -2.98 9.16
N GLU A 60 1.51 -3.95 8.53
CA GLU A 60 2.09 -5.27 8.30
C GLU A 60 3.04 -5.31 7.09
N TRP A 61 2.85 -4.43 6.09
CA TRP A 61 3.64 -4.40 4.87
C TRP A 61 4.97 -3.64 5.03
N LEU A 62 4.94 -2.48 5.67
CA LEU A 62 6.07 -1.55 5.76
C LEU A 62 7.35 -2.19 6.30
N PRO A 63 7.35 -2.87 7.47
CA PRO A 63 8.58 -3.47 8.00
C PRO A 63 9.15 -4.55 7.06
N LEU A 64 8.28 -5.31 6.39
CA LEU A 64 8.71 -6.35 5.44
C LEU A 64 9.33 -5.73 4.19
N ALA A 65 8.71 -4.67 3.66
CA ALA A 65 9.18 -3.96 2.47
C ALA A 65 10.54 -3.29 2.72
N GLU A 66 10.72 -2.65 3.89
CA GLU A 66 11.99 -2.06 4.29
C GLU A 66 13.09 -3.13 4.47
N GLU A 67 12.76 -4.26 5.11
CA GLU A 67 13.70 -5.36 5.29
C GLU A 67 14.14 -5.95 3.95
N PHE A 68 13.21 -6.12 3.01
CA PHE A 68 13.49 -6.59 1.65
C PHE A 68 14.39 -5.61 0.88
N ALA A 69 14.08 -4.31 0.91
CA ALA A 69 14.86 -3.29 0.21
C ALA A 69 16.30 -3.21 0.75
N ASN A 70 16.46 -3.32 2.07
CA ASN A 70 17.77 -3.34 2.71
C ASN A 70 18.59 -4.59 2.34
N ARG A 71 17.96 -5.78 2.30
CA ARG A 71 18.64 -7.03 1.97
C ARG A 71 19.09 -7.13 0.52
N THR A 72 18.22 -6.72 -0.40
CA THR A 72 18.46 -6.89 -1.83
C THR A 72 19.42 -5.87 -2.41
N ARG A 73 19.79 -4.81 -1.66
CA ARG A 73 20.42 -3.59 -2.21
C ARG A 73 19.76 -3.22 -3.54
N ALA A 74 18.43 -3.32 -3.60
CA ALA A 74 17.71 -3.00 -4.81
C ALA A 74 17.98 -1.52 -5.12
N ASN A 75 18.86 -1.25 -6.08
CA ASN A 75 19.27 0.10 -6.47
C ASN A 75 18.11 0.96 -7.02
N TYR A 76 16.89 0.42 -7.01
CA TYR A 76 15.71 0.92 -7.70
C TYR A 76 14.66 1.51 -6.74
N ILE A 77 14.70 1.18 -5.45
CA ILE A 77 13.82 1.76 -4.42
C ILE A 77 14.60 2.04 -3.14
N HIS A 78 14.54 3.28 -2.67
CA HIS A 78 15.04 3.67 -1.35
C HIS A 78 13.97 3.49 -0.27
N GLY A 79 14.38 3.15 0.96
CA GLY A 79 13.44 2.96 2.09
C GLY A 79 12.53 4.17 2.35
N SER A 80 13.01 5.40 2.14
CA SER A 80 12.18 6.60 2.26
C SER A 80 11.04 6.68 1.23
N GLN A 81 11.17 6.04 0.07
CA GLN A 81 10.09 5.96 -0.91
C GLN A 81 9.03 4.95 -0.46
N ILE A 82 9.44 3.87 0.23
CA ILE A 82 8.54 2.86 0.80
C ILE A 82 7.70 3.48 1.92
N SER A 83 8.34 4.17 2.86
CA SER A 83 7.64 4.83 3.97
C SER A 83 6.68 5.91 3.45
N ALA A 84 7.13 6.74 2.50
CA ALA A 84 6.29 7.76 1.88
C ALA A 84 5.08 7.15 1.14
N ALA A 85 5.25 6.00 0.48
CA ALA A 85 4.13 5.32 -0.18
C ALA A 85 3.09 4.82 0.83
N ALA A 86 3.51 4.25 1.96
CA ALA A 86 2.60 3.84 3.04
C ALA A 86 1.84 5.03 3.63
N GLU A 87 2.54 6.11 3.97
CA GLU A 87 1.92 7.33 4.52
C GLU A 87 0.93 7.96 3.54
N ASN A 88 1.32 8.08 2.27
CA ASN A 88 0.45 8.65 1.23
C ASN A 88 -0.77 7.79 0.99
N LEU A 89 -0.64 6.46 0.97
CA LEU A 89 -1.79 5.57 0.79
C LEU A 89 -2.75 5.63 1.98
N GLN A 90 -2.25 5.68 3.20
CA GLN A 90 -3.08 5.90 4.39
C GLN A 90 -3.80 7.25 4.31
N SER A 91 -3.10 8.32 3.92
CA SER A 91 -3.73 9.63 3.71
C SER A 91 -4.79 9.61 2.59
N LEU A 92 -4.53 8.90 1.49
CA LEU A 92 -5.47 8.73 0.39
C LEU A 92 -6.71 7.95 0.84
N SER A 93 -6.56 6.95 1.71
CA SER A 93 -7.69 6.17 2.21
C SER A 93 -8.75 6.99 2.94
N ILE A 94 -8.35 8.11 3.55
CA ILE A 94 -9.23 9.04 4.24
C ILE A 94 -9.72 10.12 3.26
N SER A 95 -8.75 10.77 2.58
CA SER A 95 -9.01 11.94 1.75
C SER A 95 -9.76 11.63 0.44
N ALA A 96 -9.72 10.39 -0.05
CA ALA A 96 -10.43 9.98 -1.26
C ALA A 96 -11.93 10.26 -1.20
N LEU A 97 -12.54 10.10 -0.02
CA LEU A 97 -13.98 10.32 0.18
C LEU A 97 -14.31 11.77 0.52
N GLN A 98 -13.32 12.64 0.77
CA GLN A 98 -13.58 14.01 1.19
C GLN A 98 -13.86 14.91 -0.02
N PRO A 99 -14.93 15.74 0.02
CA PRO A 99 -15.30 16.58 -1.11
C PRO A 99 -14.27 17.69 -1.40
N ASP A 100 -13.51 18.13 -0.40
CA ASP A 100 -12.45 19.14 -0.53
C ASP A 100 -11.15 18.60 -1.15
N MET A 101 -11.04 17.28 -1.33
CA MET A 101 -9.88 16.66 -1.94
C MET A 101 -9.76 17.06 -3.41
N ARG A 102 -8.62 17.65 -3.77
CA ARG A 102 -8.35 18.16 -5.11
C ARG A 102 -7.89 17.05 -6.04
N GLU A 103 -8.48 16.96 -7.22
CA GLU A 103 -8.17 15.94 -8.23
C GLU A 103 -6.69 15.85 -8.59
N ARG A 104 -6.04 16.98 -8.84
CA ARG A 104 -4.60 16.99 -9.16
C ARG A 104 -3.78 16.39 -8.02
N ARG A 105 -4.03 16.82 -6.77
CA ARG A 105 -3.33 16.31 -5.58
C ARG A 105 -3.57 14.82 -5.41
N PHE A 106 -4.81 14.36 -5.62
CA PHE A 106 -5.15 12.95 -5.52
C PHE A 106 -4.37 12.13 -6.54
N LYS A 107 -4.39 12.54 -7.81
CA LYS A 107 -3.67 11.86 -8.90
C LYS A 107 -2.17 11.82 -8.64
N ASP A 108 -1.56 12.94 -8.23
CA ASP A 108 -0.13 13.03 -7.97
C ASP A 108 0.31 12.04 -6.86
N LEU A 109 -0.42 12.01 -5.74
CA LEU A 109 -0.15 11.08 -4.64
C LEU A 109 -0.38 9.62 -5.07
N ALA A 110 -1.51 9.34 -5.73
CA ALA A 110 -1.86 8.00 -6.14
C ALA A 110 -0.84 7.41 -7.12
N SER A 111 -0.39 8.19 -8.11
CA SER A 111 0.67 7.77 -9.04
C SER A 111 2.01 7.55 -8.34
N SER A 112 2.35 8.35 -7.33
CA SER A 112 3.57 8.12 -6.53
C SER A 112 3.51 6.81 -5.75
N VAL A 113 2.37 6.49 -5.14
CA VAL A 113 2.16 5.22 -4.42
C VAL A 113 2.22 4.04 -5.37
N GLU A 114 1.47 4.12 -6.47
CA GLU A 114 1.40 3.10 -7.52
C GLU A 114 2.79 2.73 -8.03
N TYR A 115 3.62 3.73 -8.36
CA TYR A 115 4.98 3.51 -8.82
C TYR A 115 5.80 2.66 -7.84
N VAL A 116 5.77 3.00 -6.55
CA VAL A 116 6.55 2.30 -5.52
C VAL A 116 6.06 0.86 -5.34
N LEU A 117 4.74 0.65 -5.31
CA LEU A 117 4.16 -0.69 -5.15
C LEU A 117 4.48 -1.59 -6.33
N HIS A 118 4.38 -1.08 -7.56
CA HIS A 118 4.71 -1.85 -8.77
C HIS A 118 6.19 -2.22 -8.84
N GLN A 119 7.07 -1.26 -8.57
CA GLN A 119 8.52 -1.51 -8.53
C GLN A 119 8.88 -2.59 -7.50
N LEU A 120 8.29 -2.55 -6.29
CA LEU A 120 8.52 -3.55 -5.26
C LEU A 120 8.00 -4.93 -5.67
N ARG A 121 6.77 -4.99 -6.19
CA ARG A 121 6.14 -6.23 -6.69
C ARG A 121 6.97 -6.90 -7.78
N ASP A 122 7.44 -6.10 -8.75
CA ASP A 122 8.21 -6.62 -9.87
C ASP A 122 9.60 -7.10 -9.41
N GLY A 123 10.22 -6.40 -8.44
CA GLY A 123 11.45 -6.84 -7.78
C GLY A 123 11.30 -8.17 -7.04
N LEU A 124 10.19 -8.37 -6.32
CA LEU A 124 9.88 -9.62 -5.62
C LEU A 124 9.70 -10.80 -6.59
N LYS A 125 8.99 -10.59 -7.72
CA LYS A 125 8.79 -11.64 -8.74
C LYS A 125 10.09 -12.05 -9.42
N GLN A 126 11.01 -11.10 -9.62
CA GLN A 126 12.33 -11.40 -10.17
C GLN A 126 13.21 -12.20 -9.20
N ASP A 127 13.12 -11.93 -7.90
CA ASP A 127 13.85 -12.67 -6.86
C ASP A 127 13.39 -14.13 -6.78
N GLN A 128 12.07 -14.39 -6.92
CA GLN A 128 11.50 -15.76 -6.94
C GLN A 128 11.93 -16.62 -8.14
N THR A 129 12.41 -16.00 -9.22
CA THR A 129 12.81 -16.71 -10.45
C THR A 129 14.30 -17.08 -10.47
N LYS A 130 15.07 -16.63 -9.47
CA LYS A 130 16.51 -16.92 -9.34
C LYS A 130 16.77 -18.11 -8.44
#